data_AF-A0A6J7L2J8-F1
#
_entry.id   AF-A0A6J7L2J8-F1
#
_cell.length_a   1.000
_cell.length_b   1.000
_cell.length_c   1.000
_cell.angle_alpha   90.00
_cell.angle_beta   90.00
_cell.angle_gamma   90.00
#
_symmetry.space_group_name_H-M   'P 1'
#
loop_
_entity.id
_entity.type
_entity.pdbx_description
1 polymer ?
#
loop_
_entity_poly.entity_id
_entity_poly.type
_entity_poly.pdbx_seq_one_letter_code
_entity_poly.pdbx_strand_id
1 'polypeptide(L)'
;MAVAAPELTPQVRRFETERIHASPTVLILAAIGLAIWGVGRLVSYGQEGRVVASVGLIAMVIAVVLHVGHLRFRLGRSAVVLLILGVVVDCVGELLAAVGVSGSTTWWVIGVGWVFAGTGVGMVAVHKEGQMADTLAEYAAGAPLRARVTVHASFLSLITAASGLVLYGIGLAWFSSDSGRMPNVLQSAGGVLVAIGVISHVGHLVPRIGRVAVIAAIVAPLCFAANPFPDVIDPENAASHVTFWHVCIGVGALLAALACVLAFQKKLSTDR
;
A
#
# COMPACT_ATOMS: atom_id res chain seq x y z
N MET A 1 5.71 30.35 41.37
CA MET A 1 4.33 30.07 40.91
C MET A 1 4.39 28.93 39.90
N ALA A 2 3.98 27.73 40.30
CA ALA A 2 3.88 26.60 39.37
C ALA A 2 2.63 26.81 38.51
N VAL A 3 2.82 27.05 37.21
CA VAL A 3 1.73 27.08 36.24
C VAL A 3 1.25 25.64 36.08
N ALA A 4 0.05 25.35 36.59
CA ALA A 4 -0.58 24.05 36.39
C ALA A 4 -0.69 23.82 34.87
N ALA A 5 -0.10 22.71 34.39
CA ALA A 5 -0.24 22.30 33.02
C ALA A 5 -1.75 22.16 32.73
N PRO A 6 -2.28 22.78 31.65
CA PRO A 6 -3.69 22.67 31.34
C PRO A 6 -4.05 21.18 31.20
N GLU A 7 -5.03 20.73 31.98
CA GLU A 7 -5.58 19.40 31.85
C GLU A 7 -6.04 19.22 30.40
N LEU A 8 -5.34 18.34 29.67
CA LEU A 8 -5.74 17.93 28.34
C LEU A 8 -7.19 17.44 28.44
N THR A 9 -8.08 18.17 27.76
CA THR A 9 -9.51 17.91 27.80
C THR A 9 -9.79 16.46 27.45
N PRO A 10 -10.85 15.83 28.01
CA PRO A 10 -11.21 14.43 27.75
C PRO A 10 -11.35 14.05 26.26
N GLN A 11 -11.47 15.05 25.37
CA GLN A 11 -11.46 14.86 23.93
C GLN A 11 -10.10 14.41 23.37
N VAL A 12 -8.98 14.78 23.99
CA VAL A 12 -7.64 14.34 23.54
C VAL A 12 -7.41 12.86 23.85
N ARG A 13 -7.94 12.34 24.98
CA ARG A 13 -7.88 10.90 25.30
C ARG A 13 -8.72 10.03 24.37
N ARG A 14 -9.72 10.59 23.66
CA ARG A 14 -10.56 9.79 22.73
C ARG A 14 -9.81 9.32 21.48
N PHE A 15 -8.66 9.90 21.16
CA PHE A 15 -7.82 9.43 20.04
C PHE A 15 -7.00 8.17 20.39
N GLU A 16 -6.94 7.75 21.66
CA GLU A 16 -6.12 6.61 22.09
C GLU A 16 -6.76 5.24 21.81
N THR A 17 -8.04 5.18 21.41
CA THR A 17 -8.75 3.91 21.14
C THR A 17 -9.53 3.91 19.84
N GLU A 18 -8.96 4.45 18.76
CA GLU A 18 -9.61 4.32 17.46
C GLU A 18 -9.52 2.87 16.95
N ARG A 19 -10.68 2.22 16.95
CA ARG A 19 -10.84 0.83 16.49
C ARG A 19 -10.37 0.68 15.06
N ILE A 20 -9.72 -0.45 14.77
CA ILE A 20 -9.45 -0.85 13.38
C ILE A 20 -10.80 -1.14 12.72
N HIS A 21 -11.17 -0.35 11.71
CA HIS A 21 -12.49 -0.45 11.09
C HIS A 21 -12.60 -1.51 9.98
N ALA A 22 -11.46 -2.03 9.51
CA ALA A 22 -11.44 -3.16 8.58
C ALA A 22 -12.12 -4.38 9.21
N SER A 23 -12.88 -5.14 8.40
CA SER A 23 -13.46 -6.39 8.90
C SER A 23 -12.34 -7.42 9.14
N PRO A 24 -12.49 -8.32 10.12
CA PRO A 24 -11.46 -9.33 10.38
C PRO A 24 -11.23 -10.24 9.16
N THR A 25 -12.29 -10.59 8.43
CA THR A 25 -12.22 -11.37 7.19
C THR A 25 -11.36 -10.70 6.13
N VAL A 26 -11.46 -9.38 5.97
CA VAL A 26 -10.68 -8.63 4.97
C VAL A 26 -9.20 -8.62 5.35
N LEU A 27 -8.88 -8.43 6.64
CA LEU A 27 -7.49 -8.47 7.11
C LEU A 27 -6.85 -9.86 6.92
N ILE A 28 -7.59 -10.93 7.25
CA ILE A 28 -7.12 -12.30 7.04
C ILE A 28 -6.93 -12.59 5.56
N LEU A 29 -7.92 -12.26 4.72
CA LEU A 29 -7.84 -12.56 3.29
C LEU A 29 -6.73 -11.75 2.60
N ALA A 30 -6.53 -10.50 3.00
CA ALA A 30 -5.38 -9.70 2.56
C ALA A 30 -4.05 -10.32 3.01
N ALA A 31 -3.95 -10.77 4.26
CA ALA A 31 -2.76 -11.45 4.76
C ALA A 31 -2.45 -12.75 3.98
N ILE A 32 -3.46 -13.58 3.73
CA ILE A 32 -3.33 -14.81 2.94
C ILE A 32 -2.91 -14.48 1.51
N GLY A 33 -3.57 -13.52 0.87
CA GLY A 33 -3.25 -13.11 -0.50
C GLY A 33 -1.82 -12.59 -0.64
N LEU A 34 -1.38 -11.71 0.26
CA LEU A 34 0.00 -11.22 0.33
C LEU A 34 1.01 -12.35 0.61
N ALA A 35 0.67 -13.29 1.49
CA ALA A 35 1.55 -14.42 1.79
C ALA A 35 1.72 -15.35 0.58
N ILE A 36 0.61 -15.72 -0.08
CA ILE A 36 0.63 -16.54 -1.29
C ILE A 36 1.40 -15.82 -2.40
N TRP A 37 1.15 -14.52 -2.58
CA TRP A 37 1.88 -13.70 -3.55
C TRP A 37 3.38 -13.68 -3.26
N GLY A 38 3.76 -13.46 -2.01
CA GLY A 38 5.15 -13.47 -1.56
C GLY A 38 5.84 -14.82 -1.78
N VAL A 39 5.20 -15.92 -1.40
CA VAL A 39 5.70 -17.28 -1.65
C VAL A 39 5.87 -17.52 -3.14
N GLY A 40 4.85 -17.18 -3.95
CA GLY A 40 4.90 -17.31 -5.41
C GLY A 40 6.09 -16.57 -6.03
N ARG A 41 6.45 -15.40 -5.48
CA ARG A 41 7.63 -14.63 -5.87
C ARG A 41 8.94 -15.30 -5.45
N LEU A 42 9.02 -15.85 -4.24
CA LEU A 42 10.22 -16.55 -3.77
C LEU A 42 10.53 -17.83 -4.57
N VAL A 43 9.50 -18.52 -5.05
CA VAL A 43 9.65 -19.74 -5.86
C VAL A 43 9.59 -19.49 -7.37
N SER A 44 9.53 -18.23 -7.81
CA SER A 44 9.29 -17.82 -9.20
C SER A 44 10.49 -17.98 -10.15
N TYR A 45 11.19 -19.11 -10.09
CA TYR A 45 12.15 -19.51 -11.11
C TYR A 45 11.49 -20.20 -12.32
N GLY A 46 10.16 -20.30 -12.32
CA GLY A 46 9.37 -20.93 -13.39
C GLY A 46 7.90 -20.47 -13.39
N GLN A 47 7.12 -20.99 -14.34
CA GLN A 47 5.70 -20.63 -14.51
C GLN A 47 4.85 -20.93 -13.27
N GLU A 48 5.18 -21.98 -12.52
CA GLU A 48 4.44 -22.39 -11.32
C GLU A 48 4.41 -21.29 -10.24
N GLY A 49 5.54 -20.64 -9.98
CA GLY A 49 5.60 -19.54 -9.01
C GLY A 49 4.78 -18.33 -9.44
N ARG A 50 4.67 -18.07 -10.75
CA ARG A 50 3.81 -17.00 -11.29
C ARG A 50 2.32 -17.30 -11.12
N VAL A 51 1.91 -18.55 -11.34
CA VAL A 51 0.53 -18.99 -11.07
C VAL A 51 0.19 -18.80 -9.59
N VAL A 52 1.07 -19.23 -8.69
CA VAL A 52 0.91 -19.02 -7.24
C VAL A 52 0.81 -17.53 -6.93
N ALA A 53 1.67 -16.70 -7.51
CA ALA A 53 1.64 -15.25 -7.34
C ALA A 53 0.29 -14.64 -7.78
N SER A 54 -0.25 -15.05 -8.93
CA SER A 54 -1.57 -14.61 -9.41
C SER A 54 -2.70 -15.01 -8.47
N VAL A 55 -2.70 -16.23 -7.91
CA VAL A 55 -3.70 -16.67 -6.93
C VAL A 55 -3.69 -15.77 -5.70
N GLY A 56 -2.51 -15.37 -5.24
CA GLY A 56 -2.35 -14.40 -4.14
C GLY A 56 -2.99 -13.04 -4.47
N LEU A 57 -2.76 -12.50 -5.66
CA LEU A 57 -3.36 -11.24 -6.11
C LEU A 57 -4.88 -11.35 -6.26
N ILE A 58 -5.41 -12.46 -6.76
CA ILE A 58 -6.86 -12.71 -6.82
C ILE A 58 -7.48 -12.67 -5.42
N ALA A 59 -6.85 -13.31 -4.43
CA ALA A 59 -7.31 -13.25 -3.05
C ALA A 59 -7.31 -11.81 -2.50
N MET A 60 -6.30 -11.01 -2.83
CA MET A 60 -6.27 -9.57 -2.49
C MET A 60 -7.41 -8.80 -3.16
N VAL A 61 -7.69 -9.02 -4.45
CA VAL A 61 -8.83 -8.40 -5.15
C VAL A 61 -10.14 -8.72 -4.44
N ILE A 62 -10.37 -10.00 -4.10
CA ILE A 62 -11.57 -10.43 -3.39
C ILE A 62 -11.66 -9.73 -2.02
N ALA A 63 -10.56 -9.63 -1.28
CA ALA A 63 -10.52 -8.92 0.00
C ALA A 63 -10.95 -7.46 -0.14
N VAL A 64 -10.44 -6.75 -1.16
CA VAL A 64 -10.82 -5.36 -1.40
C VAL A 64 -12.27 -5.25 -1.83
N VAL A 65 -12.75 -6.12 -2.73
CA VAL A 65 -14.14 -6.14 -3.23
C VAL A 65 -15.14 -6.37 -2.09
N LEU A 66 -14.87 -7.33 -1.20
CA LEU A 66 -15.70 -7.59 -0.01
C LEU A 66 -15.77 -6.38 0.94
N HIS A 67 -14.81 -5.46 0.84
CA HIS A 67 -14.75 -4.26 1.68
C HIS A 67 -15.16 -2.95 0.97
N VAL A 68 -15.55 -3.01 -0.31
CA VAL A 68 -15.86 -1.81 -1.13
C VAL A 68 -16.88 -0.88 -0.49
N GLY A 69 -17.96 -1.43 0.07
CA GLY A 69 -19.02 -0.62 0.68
C GLY A 69 -18.48 0.26 1.82
N HIS A 70 -17.65 -0.31 2.68
CA HIS A 70 -17.02 0.40 3.79
C HIS A 70 -15.93 1.36 3.32
N LEU A 71 -15.08 0.91 2.39
CA LEU A 71 -13.98 1.72 1.85
C LEU A 71 -14.51 2.93 1.07
N ARG A 72 -15.60 2.79 0.32
CA ARG A 72 -16.17 3.88 -0.49
C ARG A 72 -16.60 5.06 0.38
N PHE A 73 -17.17 4.79 1.55
CA PHE A 73 -17.59 5.83 2.49
C PHE A 73 -16.39 6.57 3.08
N ARG A 74 -15.28 5.87 3.32
CA ARG A 74 -14.10 6.43 4.01
C ARG A 74 -13.08 7.08 3.08
N LEU A 75 -12.80 6.44 1.96
CA LEU A 75 -11.72 6.80 1.04
C LEU A 75 -12.24 7.53 -0.20
N GLY A 76 -13.55 7.52 -0.42
CA GLY A 76 -14.17 8.03 -1.64
C GLY A 76 -14.28 6.96 -2.73
N ARG A 77 -15.33 7.06 -3.56
CA ARG A 77 -15.62 6.06 -4.61
C ARG A 77 -14.48 5.93 -5.63
N SER A 78 -13.96 7.06 -6.10
CA SER A 78 -12.92 7.07 -7.14
C SER A 78 -11.63 6.41 -6.67
N ALA A 79 -11.20 6.69 -5.42
CA ALA A 79 -10.03 6.07 -4.83
C ALA A 79 -10.18 4.54 -4.78
N VAL A 80 -11.32 4.04 -4.30
CA VAL A 80 -11.58 2.59 -4.20
C VAL A 80 -11.56 1.92 -5.57
N VAL A 81 -12.20 2.53 -6.58
CA VAL A 81 -12.21 1.98 -7.94
C VAL A 81 -10.79 1.90 -8.50
N LEU A 82 -9.99 2.96 -8.37
CA LEU A 82 -8.62 2.98 -8.87
C LEU A 82 -7.70 1.99 -8.15
N LEU A 83 -7.84 1.84 -6.82
CA LEU A 83 -7.08 0.84 -6.06
C LEU A 83 -7.43 -0.58 -6.52
N ILE A 84 -8.72 -0.88 -6.75
CA ILE A 84 -9.15 -2.20 -7.26
C ILE A 84 -8.61 -2.43 -8.66
N LEU A 85 -8.77 -1.46 -9.56
CA LEU A 85 -8.25 -1.55 -10.92
C LEU A 85 -6.74 -1.78 -10.92
N GLY A 86 -6.00 -1.11 -10.03
CA GLY A 86 -4.56 -1.31 -9.88
C GLY A 86 -4.19 -2.76 -9.58
N VAL A 87 -4.83 -3.37 -8.56
CA VAL A 87 -4.56 -4.78 -8.19
C VAL A 87 -5.03 -5.75 -9.28
N VAL A 88 -6.18 -5.48 -9.93
CA VAL A 88 -6.69 -6.31 -11.02
C VAL A 88 -5.74 -6.28 -12.22
N VAL A 89 -5.25 -5.10 -12.61
CA VAL A 89 -4.33 -4.93 -13.73
C VAL A 89 -2.98 -5.60 -13.41
N ASP A 90 -2.46 -5.47 -12.20
CA ASP A 90 -1.26 -6.20 -11.75
C ASP A 90 -1.46 -7.73 -11.83
N CYS A 91 -2.62 -8.22 -11.36
CA CYS A 91 -3.00 -9.62 -11.47
C CYS A 91 -3.04 -10.12 -12.93
N VAL A 92 -3.59 -9.31 -13.85
CA VAL A 92 -3.60 -9.63 -15.28
C VAL A 92 -2.17 -9.71 -15.82
N GLY A 93 -1.29 -8.80 -15.43
CA GLY A 93 0.13 -8.85 -15.80
C GLY A 93 0.79 -10.16 -15.38
N GLU A 94 0.60 -10.57 -14.13
CA GLU A 94 1.13 -11.85 -13.64
C GLU A 94 0.55 -13.07 -14.36
N LEU A 95 -0.76 -13.06 -14.65
CA LEU A 95 -1.41 -14.13 -15.42
C LEU A 95 -0.86 -14.22 -16.84
N LEU A 96 -0.65 -13.09 -17.51
CA LEU A 96 -0.03 -13.04 -18.83
C LEU A 96 1.35 -13.72 -18.81
N ALA A 97 2.18 -13.39 -17.82
CA ALA A 97 3.48 -14.04 -17.69
C ALA A 97 3.40 -15.52 -17.32
N ALA A 98 2.39 -15.94 -16.56
CA ALA A 98 2.16 -17.35 -16.26
C ALA A 98 1.81 -18.15 -17.53
N VAL A 99 1.05 -17.58 -18.47
CA VAL A 99 0.69 -18.22 -19.75
C VAL A 99 1.74 -18.04 -20.86
N GLY A 100 2.93 -17.53 -20.51
CA GLY A 100 4.06 -17.39 -21.44
C GLY A 100 4.10 -16.08 -22.23
N VAL A 101 3.14 -15.16 -22.03
CA VAL A 101 3.24 -13.77 -22.49
C VAL A 101 4.20 -13.06 -21.56
N SER A 102 5.49 -13.06 -21.91
CA SER A 102 6.57 -12.48 -21.09
C SER A 102 7.23 -11.29 -21.78
N GLY A 103 8.03 -10.54 -21.03
CA GLY A 103 8.77 -9.39 -21.55
C GLY A 103 8.00 -8.08 -21.41
N SER A 104 8.13 -7.21 -22.41
CA SER A 104 7.71 -5.79 -22.35
C SER A 104 6.22 -5.61 -22.00
N THR A 105 5.33 -6.40 -22.59
CA THR A 105 3.89 -6.31 -22.34
C THR A 105 3.52 -6.58 -20.88
N THR A 106 4.12 -7.61 -20.26
CA THR A 106 3.88 -7.92 -18.85
C THR A 106 4.25 -6.74 -17.95
N TRP A 107 5.47 -6.23 -18.11
CA TRP A 107 6.00 -5.17 -17.26
C TRP A 107 5.23 -3.86 -17.43
N TRP A 108 4.79 -3.58 -18.66
CA TRP A 108 3.90 -2.47 -18.95
C TRP A 108 2.56 -2.59 -18.23
N VAL A 109 1.90 -3.75 -18.33
CA VAL A 109 0.61 -4.00 -17.67
C VAL A 109 0.76 -3.88 -16.15
N ILE A 110 1.76 -4.53 -15.56
CA ILE A 110 2.03 -4.42 -14.11
C ILE A 110 2.25 -2.96 -13.73
N GLY A 111 3.14 -2.25 -14.45
CA GLY A 111 3.44 -0.84 -14.20
C GLY A 111 2.21 0.06 -14.22
N VAL A 112 1.30 -0.12 -15.18
CA VAL A 112 0.01 0.57 -15.24
C VAL A 112 -0.86 0.28 -14.01
N GLY A 113 -0.86 -0.97 -13.51
CA GLY A 113 -1.53 -1.34 -12.27
C GLY A 113 -1.04 -0.53 -11.06
N TRP A 114 0.29 -0.37 -10.93
CA TRP A 114 0.90 0.46 -9.87
C TRP A 114 0.58 1.95 -10.02
N VAL A 115 0.52 2.47 -11.25
CA VAL A 115 0.09 3.85 -11.51
C VAL A 115 -1.37 4.06 -11.09
N PHE A 116 -2.26 3.11 -11.38
CA PHE A 116 -3.65 3.16 -10.90
C PHE A 116 -3.73 3.12 -9.37
N ALA A 117 -2.96 2.25 -8.72
CA ALA A 117 -2.89 2.18 -7.28
C ALA A 117 -2.42 3.51 -6.67
N GLY A 118 -1.34 4.09 -7.19
CA GLY A 118 -0.82 5.38 -6.76
C GLY A 118 -1.80 6.54 -6.95
N THR A 119 -2.44 6.60 -8.12
CA THR A 119 -3.51 7.58 -8.40
C THR A 119 -4.69 7.39 -7.45
N GLY A 120 -5.04 6.13 -7.14
CA GLY A 120 -6.07 5.79 -6.15
C GLY A 120 -5.74 6.34 -4.76
N VAL A 121 -4.50 6.19 -4.28
CA VAL A 121 -4.04 6.81 -3.03
C VAL A 121 -4.10 8.34 -3.12
N GLY A 122 -3.72 8.93 -4.24
CA GLY A 122 -3.86 10.38 -4.48
C GLY A 122 -5.31 10.85 -4.36
N MET A 123 -6.27 10.08 -4.90
CA MET A 123 -7.70 10.38 -4.77
C MET A 123 -8.22 10.27 -3.33
N VAL A 124 -7.56 9.50 -2.45
CA VAL A 124 -7.86 9.54 -1.00
C VAL A 124 -7.52 10.90 -0.42
N ALA A 125 -6.44 11.54 -0.85
CA ALA A 125 -6.08 12.89 -0.41
C ALA A 125 -7.13 13.91 -0.89
N VAL A 126 -7.54 13.84 -2.16
CA VAL A 126 -8.62 14.70 -2.70
C VAL A 126 -9.93 14.50 -1.94
N HIS A 127 -10.28 13.25 -1.63
CA HIS A 127 -11.48 12.97 -0.84
C HIS A 127 -11.40 13.54 0.58
N LYS A 128 -10.23 13.42 1.23
CA LYS A 128 -9.96 14.00 2.55
C LYS A 128 -10.10 15.53 2.52
N GLU A 129 -9.56 16.18 1.49
CA GLU A 129 -9.68 17.63 1.30
C GLU A 129 -11.15 18.05 1.21
N GLY A 130 -11.96 17.34 0.42
CA GLY A 130 -13.40 17.58 0.35
C GLY A 130 -14.11 17.43 1.70
N GLN A 131 -13.80 16.36 2.47
CA GLN A 131 -14.35 16.19 3.83
C GLN A 131 -13.98 17.35 4.76
N MET A 132 -12.77 17.89 4.63
CA MET A 132 -12.31 19.03 5.43
C MET A 132 -13.00 20.33 5.01
N ALA A 133 -13.16 20.57 3.71
CA ALA A 133 -13.87 21.73 3.18
C ALA A 133 -15.34 21.75 3.63
N ASP A 134 -16.03 20.62 3.55
CA ASP A 134 -17.41 20.48 4.04
C ASP A 134 -17.50 20.77 5.55
N THR A 135 -16.55 20.25 6.33
CA THR A 135 -16.51 20.46 7.79
C THR A 135 -16.28 21.94 8.13
N LEU A 136 -15.41 22.62 7.38
CA LEU A 136 -15.15 24.06 7.54
C LEU A 136 -16.38 24.90 7.15
N ALA A 137 -17.08 24.53 6.09
CA ALA A 137 -18.32 25.18 5.67
C ALA A 137 -19.43 25.03 6.72
N GLU A 138 -19.61 23.85 7.31
CA GLU A 138 -20.55 23.62 8.41
C GLU A 138 -20.22 24.46 9.64
N TYR A 139 -18.94 24.54 10.00
CA TYR A 139 -18.47 25.39 11.09
C TYR A 139 -18.78 26.87 10.85
N ALA A 140 -18.50 27.38 9.64
CA ALA A 140 -18.79 28.74 9.25
C ALA A 140 -20.30 29.05 9.25
N ALA A 141 -21.15 28.05 8.97
CA ALA A 141 -22.60 28.17 9.02
C ALA A 141 -23.21 28.04 10.43
N GLY A 142 -22.38 27.86 11.47
CA GLY A 142 -22.85 27.69 12.86
C GLY A 142 -23.55 26.35 13.12
N ALA A 143 -23.41 25.37 12.22
CA ALA A 143 -23.99 24.04 12.40
C ALA A 143 -23.21 23.24 13.45
N PRO A 144 -23.86 22.32 14.19
CA PRO A 144 -23.15 21.44 15.10
C PRO A 144 -22.16 20.57 14.32
N LEU A 145 -20.87 20.69 14.66
CA LEU A 145 -19.78 19.94 14.04
C LEU A 145 -20.06 18.43 14.07
N ARG A 146 -20.35 17.85 12.90
CA ARG A 146 -20.33 16.39 12.73
C ARG A 146 -18.93 16.04 12.24
N ALA A 147 -18.19 15.23 12.98
CA ALA A 147 -16.86 14.79 12.56
C ALA A 147 -16.98 13.93 11.28
N ARG A 148 -16.86 14.55 10.11
CA ARG A 148 -16.96 13.90 8.79
C ARG A 148 -15.61 13.42 8.26
N VAL A 149 -14.49 13.89 8.81
CA VAL A 149 -13.16 13.49 8.37
C VAL A 149 -12.88 12.06 8.85
N THR A 150 -12.86 11.13 7.91
CA THR A 150 -12.65 9.69 8.20
C THR A 150 -11.23 9.23 7.86
N VAL A 151 -10.52 10.00 7.03
CA VAL A 151 -9.12 9.72 6.64
C VAL A 151 -8.16 10.40 7.61
N HIS A 152 -7.48 9.58 8.40
CA HIS A 152 -6.57 10.05 9.44
C HIS A 152 -5.13 10.28 8.95
N ALA A 153 -4.75 9.65 7.83
CA ALA A 153 -3.46 9.86 7.19
C ALA A 153 -3.21 11.34 6.87
N SER A 154 -2.02 11.85 7.16
CA SER A 154 -1.65 13.21 6.79
C SER A 154 -1.62 13.36 5.27
N PHE A 155 -1.83 14.57 4.75
CA PHE A 155 -1.70 14.83 3.31
C PHE A 155 -0.30 14.48 2.80
N LEU A 156 0.73 14.80 3.59
CA LEU A 156 2.11 14.43 3.26
C LEU A 156 2.26 12.91 3.10
N SER A 157 1.71 12.12 4.02
CA SER A 157 1.74 10.65 3.95
C SER A 157 1.08 10.13 2.68
N LEU A 158 -0.12 10.64 2.35
CA LEU A 158 -0.88 10.23 1.17
C LEU A 158 -0.18 10.63 -0.13
N ILE A 159 0.29 11.87 -0.23
CA ILE A 159 0.95 12.38 -1.45
C ILE A 159 2.28 11.66 -1.67
N THR A 160 3.11 11.49 -0.63
CA THR A 160 4.39 10.79 -0.75
C THR A 160 4.20 9.32 -1.15
N ALA A 161 3.24 8.62 -0.53
CA ALA A 161 2.90 7.25 -0.92
C ALA A 161 2.33 7.16 -2.34
N ALA A 162 1.42 8.07 -2.72
CA ALA A 162 0.85 8.12 -4.07
C ALA A 162 1.93 8.35 -5.13
N SER A 163 2.77 9.38 -4.94
CA SER A 163 3.90 9.68 -5.83
C SER A 163 4.88 8.51 -5.90
N GLY A 164 5.16 7.86 -4.77
CA GLY A 164 6.03 6.69 -4.73
C GLY A 164 5.50 5.52 -5.57
N LEU A 165 4.23 5.19 -5.44
CA LEU A 165 3.57 4.14 -6.25
C LEU A 165 3.52 4.50 -7.74
N VAL A 166 3.26 5.77 -8.08
CA VAL A 166 3.27 6.24 -9.47
C VAL A 166 4.67 6.16 -10.07
N LEU A 167 5.71 6.63 -9.37
CA LEU A 167 7.09 6.53 -9.86
C LEU A 167 7.53 5.07 -10.02
N TYR A 168 7.14 4.21 -9.08
CA TYR A 168 7.40 2.77 -9.17
C TYR A 168 6.73 2.16 -10.41
N GLY A 169 5.46 2.47 -10.63
CA GLY A 169 4.71 2.00 -11.79
C GLY A 169 5.23 2.53 -13.12
N ILE A 170 5.63 3.81 -13.18
CA ILE A 170 6.29 4.40 -14.36
C ILE A 170 7.61 3.69 -14.64
N GLY A 171 8.42 3.42 -13.61
CA GLY A 171 9.68 2.70 -13.78
C GLY A 171 9.46 1.30 -14.35
N LEU A 172 8.50 0.54 -13.83
CA LEU A 172 8.12 -0.77 -14.37
C LEU A 172 7.60 -0.70 -15.81
N ALA A 173 6.74 0.28 -16.11
CA ALA A 173 6.19 0.44 -17.45
C ALA A 173 7.27 0.89 -18.46
N TRP A 174 8.21 1.73 -18.05
CA TRP A 174 9.35 2.15 -18.87
C TRP A 174 10.33 0.99 -19.10
N PHE A 175 10.48 0.07 -18.15
CA PHE A 175 11.28 -1.15 -18.36
C PHE A 175 10.84 -1.96 -19.59
N SER A 176 9.61 -1.76 -20.08
CA SER A 176 9.12 -2.35 -21.32
C SER A 176 9.75 -1.82 -22.61
N SER A 177 10.29 -0.60 -22.60
CA SER A 177 10.89 0.06 -23.76
C SER A 177 12.39 0.30 -23.62
N ASP A 178 12.90 0.39 -22.39
CA ASP A 178 14.32 0.62 -22.10
C ASP A 178 14.67 -0.10 -20.79
N SER A 179 15.67 -0.99 -20.81
CA SER A 179 16.17 -1.68 -19.61
C SER A 179 17.36 -0.97 -18.95
N GLY A 180 17.57 0.30 -19.29
CA GLY A 180 18.63 1.13 -18.74
C GLY A 180 18.48 1.44 -17.25
N ARG A 181 19.40 2.25 -16.73
CA ARG A 181 19.49 2.61 -15.31
C ARG A 181 18.27 3.39 -14.80
N MET A 182 17.67 4.24 -15.62
CA MET A 182 16.62 5.19 -15.19
C MET A 182 15.33 4.51 -14.69
N PRO A 183 14.73 3.52 -15.39
CA PRO A 183 13.62 2.72 -14.88
C PRO A 183 13.84 2.15 -13.47
N ASN A 184 15.05 1.67 -13.19
CA ASN A 184 15.42 1.07 -11.90
C ASN A 184 15.58 2.14 -10.80
N VAL A 185 16.09 3.31 -11.15
CA VAL A 185 16.14 4.47 -10.24
C VAL A 185 14.73 4.92 -9.86
N LEU A 186 13.82 5.00 -10.83
CA LEU A 186 12.41 5.37 -10.56
C LEU A 186 11.71 4.37 -9.64
N GLN A 187 11.92 3.06 -9.86
CA GLN A 187 11.42 2.03 -8.96
C GLN A 187 12.00 2.16 -7.55
N SER A 188 13.32 2.31 -7.43
CA SER A 188 13.98 2.44 -6.12
C SER A 188 13.47 3.67 -5.37
N ALA A 189 13.47 4.84 -6.03
CA ALA A 189 12.97 6.09 -5.47
C ALA A 189 11.48 5.99 -5.11
N GLY A 190 10.68 5.34 -5.96
CA GLY A 190 9.27 5.08 -5.71
C GLY A 190 9.02 4.31 -4.42
N GLY A 191 9.73 3.18 -4.23
CA GLY A 191 9.64 2.40 -3.00
C GLY A 191 10.08 3.17 -1.75
N VAL A 192 11.13 3.99 -1.84
CA VAL A 192 11.58 4.86 -0.75
C VAL A 192 10.50 5.89 -0.38
N LEU A 193 9.86 6.52 -1.36
CA LEU A 193 8.78 7.48 -1.11
C LEU A 193 7.57 6.82 -0.44
N VAL A 194 7.21 5.58 -0.82
CA VAL A 194 6.17 4.82 -0.12
C VAL A 194 6.56 4.60 1.34
N ALA A 195 7.80 4.19 1.62
CA ALA A 195 8.28 4.01 2.98
C ALA A 195 8.22 5.31 3.79
N ILE A 196 8.64 6.45 3.21
CA ILE A 196 8.54 7.78 3.85
C ILE A 196 7.07 8.12 4.15
N GLY A 197 6.16 7.81 3.22
CA GLY A 197 4.73 7.99 3.43
C GLY A 197 4.22 7.23 4.65
N VAL A 198 4.61 5.97 4.81
CA VAL A 198 4.27 5.17 6.00
C VAL A 198 4.93 5.74 7.26
N ILE A 199 6.21 6.11 7.20
CA ILE A 199 6.98 6.68 8.32
C ILE A 199 6.32 7.97 8.85
N SER A 200 5.88 8.85 7.94
CA SER A 200 5.22 10.11 8.29
C SER A 200 3.87 9.92 9.02
N HIS A 201 3.35 8.69 9.05
CA HIS A 201 2.11 8.32 9.74
C HIS A 201 2.31 7.38 10.94
N VAL A 202 3.56 7.08 11.32
CA VAL A 202 3.91 6.14 12.40
C VAL A 202 3.25 6.50 13.73
N GLY A 203 3.25 7.78 14.10
CA GLY A 203 2.66 8.24 15.37
C GLY A 203 1.20 7.86 15.53
N HIS A 204 0.48 7.69 14.42
CA HIS A 204 -0.92 7.28 14.39
C HIS A 204 -1.11 5.78 14.18
N LEU A 205 -0.23 5.15 13.40
CA LEU A 205 -0.29 3.70 13.15
C LEU A 205 0.12 2.88 14.39
N VAL A 206 1.14 3.29 15.14
CA VAL A 206 1.68 2.51 16.27
C VAL A 206 0.63 2.21 17.35
N PRO A 207 -0.18 3.17 17.82
CA PRO A 207 -1.24 2.89 18.78
C PRO A 207 -2.31 1.94 18.22
N ARG A 208 -2.59 2.01 16.91
CA ARG A 208 -3.69 1.29 16.26
C ARG A 208 -3.37 -0.16 15.93
N ILE A 209 -2.22 -0.43 15.31
CA ILE A 209 -1.85 -1.77 14.83
C ILE A 209 -0.63 -2.36 15.56
N GLY A 210 0.01 -1.59 16.45
CA GLY A 210 1.16 -2.01 17.23
C GLY A 210 2.50 -1.75 16.51
N ARG A 211 3.55 -1.54 17.32
CA ARG A 211 4.89 -1.17 16.82
C ARG A 211 5.48 -2.18 15.84
N VAL A 212 5.32 -3.48 16.11
CA VAL A 212 5.89 -4.55 15.27
C VAL A 212 5.22 -4.57 13.89
N ALA A 213 3.90 -4.41 13.83
CA ALA A 213 3.17 -4.33 12.57
C ALA A 213 3.61 -3.12 11.73
N VAL A 214 3.83 -1.97 12.39
CA VAL A 214 4.32 -0.76 11.72
C VAL A 214 5.73 -0.95 11.17
N ILE A 215 6.64 -1.57 11.92
CA ILE A 215 7.99 -1.87 11.43
C ILE A 215 7.91 -2.77 10.20
N ALA A 216 7.13 -3.84 10.24
CA ALA A 216 6.95 -4.73 9.09
C ALA A 216 6.36 -3.97 7.87
N ALA A 217 5.38 -3.08 8.09
CA ALA A 217 4.78 -2.25 7.05
C ALA A 217 5.73 -1.19 6.47
N ILE A 218 6.77 -0.77 7.20
CA ILE A 218 7.83 0.13 6.68
C ILE A 218 8.90 -0.67 5.94
N VAL A 219 9.31 -1.82 6.46
CA VAL A 219 10.36 -2.63 5.84
C VAL A 219 9.87 -3.23 4.52
N ALA A 220 8.58 -3.57 4.40
CA ALA A 220 7.99 -4.06 3.15
C ALA A 220 8.28 -3.14 1.92
N PRO A 221 7.88 -1.86 1.89
CA PRO A 221 8.21 -0.93 0.79
C PRO A 221 9.72 -0.69 0.62
N LEU A 222 10.53 -0.82 1.67
CA LEU A 222 11.99 -0.78 1.53
C LEU A 222 12.55 -2.01 0.81
N CYS A 223 11.95 -3.19 0.98
CA CYS A 223 12.29 -4.36 0.16
C CYS A 223 11.93 -4.12 -1.32
N PHE A 224 10.78 -3.50 -1.61
CA PHE A 224 10.44 -3.08 -2.97
C PHE A 224 11.43 -2.05 -3.51
N ALA A 225 11.89 -1.10 -2.69
CA ALA A 225 12.90 -0.13 -3.08
C ALA A 225 14.28 -0.75 -3.34
N ALA A 226 14.62 -1.82 -2.61
CA ALA A 226 15.90 -2.51 -2.75
C ALA A 226 15.93 -3.40 -3.99
N ASN A 227 14.80 -3.93 -4.45
CA ASN A 227 14.75 -4.90 -5.55
C ASN A 227 15.46 -4.47 -6.85
N PRO A 228 15.47 -3.18 -7.29
CA PRO A 228 16.12 -2.76 -8.53
C PRO A 228 17.55 -2.23 -8.26
N PHE A 229 17.99 -2.19 -7.01
CA PHE A 229 19.21 -1.51 -6.59
C PHE A 229 20.48 -2.10 -7.25
N PRO A 230 20.62 -3.43 -7.41
CA PRO A 230 21.74 -3.99 -8.17
C PRO A 230 21.79 -3.46 -9.61
N ASP A 231 20.64 -3.32 -10.27
CA ASP A 231 20.53 -2.81 -11.65
C ASP A 231 20.67 -1.29 -11.75
N VAL A 232 20.51 -0.57 -10.62
CA VAL A 232 20.90 0.85 -10.53
C VAL A 232 22.42 0.98 -10.53
N ILE A 233 23.11 0.13 -9.77
CA ILE A 233 24.58 0.20 -9.64
C ILE A 233 25.24 -0.32 -10.93
N ASP A 234 24.85 -1.51 -11.35
CA ASP A 234 25.45 -2.23 -12.47
C ASP A 234 24.38 -2.78 -13.43
N PRO A 235 23.87 -1.94 -14.35
CA PRO A 235 22.81 -2.32 -15.28
C PRO A 235 23.26 -3.36 -16.31
N GLU A 236 24.57 -3.53 -16.53
CA GLU A 236 25.10 -4.46 -17.53
C GLU A 236 24.94 -5.93 -17.07
N ASN A 237 24.82 -6.16 -15.76
CA ASN A 237 24.69 -7.50 -15.15
C ASN A 237 23.26 -7.87 -14.75
N ALA A 238 22.24 -7.20 -15.29
CA ALA A 238 20.84 -7.33 -14.86
C ALA A 238 20.29 -8.78 -14.86
N ALA A 239 20.73 -9.63 -15.80
CA ALA A 239 20.32 -11.04 -15.85
C ALA A 239 20.73 -11.83 -14.59
N SER A 240 21.83 -11.46 -13.94
CA SER A 240 22.31 -12.10 -12.71
C SER A 240 21.55 -11.66 -11.45
N HIS A 241 20.84 -10.54 -11.53
CA HIS A 241 20.14 -9.92 -10.40
C HIS A 241 18.65 -10.31 -10.29
N VAL A 242 18.11 -11.02 -11.29
CA VAL A 242 16.70 -11.47 -11.32
C VAL A 242 16.31 -12.22 -10.05
N THR A 243 17.20 -13.07 -9.54
CA THR A 243 17.03 -13.79 -8.26
C THR A 243 16.82 -12.82 -7.09
N PHE A 244 17.64 -11.78 -6.99
CA PHE A 244 17.56 -10.79 -5.92
C PHE A 244 16.24 -10.01 -5.99
N TRP A 245 15.81 -9.64 -7.21
CA TRP A 245 14.54 -8.95 -7.45
C TRP A 245 13.36 -9.75 -6.88
N HIS A 246 13.26 -11.04 -7.23
CA HIS A 246 12.21 -11.93 -6.76
C HIS A 246 12.24 -12.12 -5.24
N VAL A 247 13.43 -12.27 -4.65
CA VAL A 247 13.61 -12.42 -3.20
C VAL A 247 13.13 -11.17 -2.46
N CYS A 248 13.55 -9.98 -2.90
CA CYS A 248 13.15 -8.73 -2.27
C CYS A 248 11.62 -8.51 -2.30
N ILE A 249 10.98 -8.76 -3.44
CA ILE A 249 9.51 -8.65 -3.54
C ILE A 249 8.83 -9.70 -2.67
N GLY A 250 9.29 -10.95 -2.71
CA GLY A 250 8.72 -12.04 -1.92
C GLY A 250 8.80 -11.77 -0.42
N VAL A 251 9.96 -11.35 0.08
CA VAL A 251 10.16 -10.96 1.48
C VAL A 251 9.30 -9.75 1.84
N GLY A 252 9.25 -8.73 0.98
CA GLY A 252 8.42 -7.53 1.20
C GLY A 252 6.93 -7.88 1.34
N ALA A 253 6.42 -8.76 0.48
CA ALA A 253 5.04 -9.23 0.53
C ALA A 253 4.74 -10.05 1.80
N LEU A 254 5.66 -10.92 2.23
CA LEU A 254 5.53 -11.67 3.48
C LEU A 254 5.54 -10.76 4.72
N LEU A 255 6.34 -9.70 4.71
CA LEU A 255 6.33 -8.69 5.78
C LEU A 255 5.02 -7.91 5.80
N ALA A 256 4.47 -7.57 4.63
CA ALA A 256 3.15 -6.95 4.54
C ALA A 256 2.04 -7.89 5.06
N ALA A 257 2.11 -9.19 4.73
CA ALA A 257 1.20 -10.20 5.26
C ALA A 257 1.28 -10.28 6.80
N LEU A 258 2.50 -10.30 7.36
CA LEU A 258 2.72 -10.28 8.80
C LEU A 258 2.12 -9.03 9.45
N ALA A 259 2.29 -7.86 8.84
CA ALA A 259 1.67 -6.62 9.32
C ALA A 259 0.13 -6.74 9.37
N CYS A 260 -0.50 -7.33 8.35
CA CYS A 260 -1.94 -7.60 8.34
C CYS A 260 -2.38 -8.57 9.46
N VAL A 261 -1.63 -9.65 9.70
CA VAL A 261 -1.91 -10.59 10.80
C VAL A 261 -1.82 -9.91 12.16
N LEU A 262 -0.78 -9.13 12.38
CA LEU A 262 -0.59 -8.39 13.65
C LEU A 262 -1.68 -7.35 13.86
N ALA A 263 -2.10 -6.64 12.80
CA ALA A 263 -3.24 -5.73 12.86
C ALA A 263 -4.55 -6.46 13.20
N PHE A 264 -4.77 -7.64 12.62
CA PHE A 264 -5.91 -8.50 12.96
C PHE A 264 -5.90 -8.94 14.42
N GLN A 265 -4.75 -9.41 14.94
CA GLN A 265 -4.61 -9.79 16.35
C GLN A 265 -4.88 -8.60 17.28
N LYS A 266 -4.35 -7.42 16.95
CA LYS A 266 -4.61 -6.19 17.71
C LYS A 266 -6.10 -5.83 17.69
N LYS A 267 -6.77 -5.96 16.54
CA LYS A 267 -8.22 -5.77 16.43
C LYS A 267 -8.98 -6.72 17.36
N LEU A 268 -8.69 -8.02 17.32
CA LEU A 268 -9.34 -9.00 18.20
C LEU A 268 -9.12 -8.69 19.69
N SER A 269 -7.94 -8.20 20.07
CA SER A 269 -7.66 -7.82 21.47
C SER A 269 -8.41 -6.56 21.92
N THR A 270 -8.82 -5.69 20.98
CA THR A 270 -9.51 -4.43 21.27
C THR A 270 -11.03 -4.58 21.22
N ASP A 271 -11.54 -5.58 20.48
CA ASP A 271 -12.97 -5.87 20.35
C ASP A 271 -13.50 -6.82 21.45
N ARG A 272 -12.62 -7.45 22.25
CA ARG A 272 -12.96 -8.24 23.44
C ARG A 272 -13.05 -7.37 24.68
#